data_AF-A0A931WRL9-F1
#
_entry.id   AF-A0A931WRL9-F1
#
_cell.length_a   1.000
_cell.length_b   1.000
_cell.length_c   1.000
_cell.angle_alpha   90.00
_cell.angle_beta   90.00
_cell.angle_gamma   90.00
#
_symmetry.space_group_name_H-M   'P 1'
#
loop_
_entity.id
_entity.type
_entity.pdbx_description
1 polymer ?
#
loop_
_entity_poly.entity_id
_entity_poly.type
_entity_poly.pdbx_seq_one_letter_code
_entity_poly.pdbx_strand_id
1 'polypeptide(L)'
;MTAIIAVVPGIAYAEASRKEGEMGAVDRLRRDHRILRSKLDLLEAALRMGDEAWYVLREVCFTLSRQLRDHIRREDALVAACRDAMNPKALAEVVVEHRDEPAHLRALNRLFVSSPSQSVGHIRPALTEMIGGLRRHMGEEERELFPIFERVLGQKEPSPPAAAPAKRFFDETMTVNRIVQEFPEARRVFERLFINVPAEGCTCLDEVAWRHGLEVEELLDALEAATKSCFCPTGEPSARDDSMAAAR
;
A
#
# COMPACT_ATOMS: atom_id res chain seq x y z
N MET A 1 42.17 36.41 8.53
CA MET A 1 42.42 34.95 8.48
C MET A 1 41.38 34.26 9.35
N THR A 2 40.50 33.45 8.76
CA THR A 2 40.05 32.12 9.23
C THR A 2 38.96 31.67 8.25
N ALA A 3 39.28 30.68 7.41
CA ALA A 3 38.32 30.04 6.51
C ALA A 3 37.57 28.95 7.30
N ILE A 4 36.24 28.98 7.24
CA ILE A 4 35.38 27.93 7.79
C ILE A 4 35.16 26.91 6.67
N ILE A 5 35.70 25.71 6.86
CA ILE A 5 35.51 24.57 5.96
C ILE A 5 34.08 24.07 6.14
N ALA A 6 33.25 24.22 5.11
CA ALA A 6 31.95 23.56 5.01
C ALA A 6 32.16 22.06 4.74
N VAL A 7 31.79 21.22 5.70
CA VAL A 7 31.73 19.76 5.51
C VAL A 7 30.40 19.44 4.83
N VAL A 8 30.48 18.89 3.62
CA VAL A 8 29.36 18.43 2.80
C VAL A 8 28.77 17.13 3.40
N PRO A 9 27.46 17.03 3.68
CA PRO A 9 26.85 15.77 4.09
C PRO A 9 26.48 14.94 2.85
N GLY A 10 27.47 14.30 2.23
CA GLY A 10 27.30 13.54 0.98
C GLY A 10 27.32 12.01 1.12
N ILE A 11 27.63 11.47 2.30
CA ILE A 11 27.98 10.03 2.43
C ILE A 11 26.90 9.22 3.17
N ALA A 12 26.04 9.86 3.98
CA ALA A 12 25.03 9.16 4.79
C ALA A 12 23.80 8.64 4.03
N TYR A 13 23.51 9.14 2.82
CA TYR A 13 22.32 8.73 2.05
C TYR A 13 22.52 7.42 1.27
N ALA A 14 23.75 7.08 0.88
CA ALA A 14 24.03 5.88 0.10
C ALA A 14 23.99 4.59 0.96
N GLU A 15 24.32 4.66 2.25
CA GLU A 15 24.28 3.51 3.16
C GLU A 15 22.85 3.17 3.62
N ALA A 16 21.96 4.15 3.76
CA ALA A 16 20.55 3.91 4.04
C ALA A 16 19.83 3.23 2.86
N SER A 17 20.15 3.63 1.63
CA SER A 17 19.58 3.06 0.40
C SER A 17 20.09 1.64 0.10
N ARG A 18 21.32 1.28 0.55
CA ARG A 18 21.82 -0.11 0.46
C ARG A 18 21.18 -1.08 1.45
N LYS A 19 20.73 -0.62 2.62
CA LYS A 19 20.09 -1.49 3.63
C LYS A 19 18.62 -1.83 3.33
N GLU A 20 17.91 -1.02 2.55
CA GLU A 20 16.53 -1.33 2.16
C GLU A 20 16.44 -2.47 1.14
N GLY A 21 17.52 -2.75 0.41
CA GLY A 21 17.63 -3.87 -0.54
C GLY A 21 17.80 -5.25 0.09
N GLU A 22 18.14 -5.35 1.39
CA GLU A 22 18.40 -6.61 2.10
C GLU A 22 17.49 -6.83 3.32
N MET A 23 16.41 -6.06 3.47
CA MET A 23 15.49 -6.28 4.58
C MET A 23 14.64 -7.53 4.30
N GLY A 24 14.79 -8.56 5.13
CA GLY A 24 14.04 -9.80 5.02
C GLY A 24 12.53 -9.57 5.11
N ALA A 25 11.72 -10.52 4.60
CA ALA A 25 10.26 -10.39 4.61
C ALA A 25 9.69 -10.21 6.03
N VAL A 26 10.25 -10.92 7.02
CA VAL A 26 9.87 -10.80 8.44
C VAL A 26 10.29 -9.45 9.02
N ASP A 27 11.46 -8.93 8.62
CA ASP A 27 11.91 -7.60 9.08
C ASP A 27 11.01 -6.47 8.57
N ARG A 28 10.43 -6.64 7.37
CA ARG A 28 9.40 -5.74 6.85
C ARG A 28 8.15 -5.78 7.73
N LEU A 29 7.66 -6.95 8.15
CA LEU A 29 6.53 -7.05 9.07
C LEU A 29 6.83 -6.42 10.44
N ARG A 30 8.04 -6.63 10.99
CA ARG A 30 8.47 -5.94 12.23
C ARG A 30 8.52 -4.42 12.07
N ARG A 31 8.88 -3.92 10.89
CA ARG A 31 8.82 -2.48 10.58
C ARG A 31 7.37 -2.00 10.55
N ASP A 32 6.47 -2.75 9.93
CA ASP A 32 5.03 -2.46 9.93
C ASP A 32 4.49 -2.39 11.36
N HIS A 33 4.79 -3.38 12.22
CA HIS A 33 4.34 -3.38 13.62
C HIS A 33 4.81 -2.15 14.39
N ARG A 34 6.05 -1.69 14.19
CA ARG A 34 6.55 -0.46 14.81
C ARG A 34 5.75 0.76 14.36
N ILE A 35 5.42 0.85 13.07
CA ILE A 35 4.61 1.94 12.52
C ILE A 35 3.18 1.89 13.06
N LEU A 36 2.55 0.70 13.06
CA LEU A 36 1.21 0.48 13.58
C LEU A 36 1.15 0.85 15.06
N ARG A 37 2.06 0.33 15.90
CA ARG A 37 2.14 0.69 17.33
C ARG A 37 2.27 2.20 17.56
N SER A 38 3.13 2.88 16.79
CA SER A 38 3.27 4.34 16.89
C SER A 38 1.94 5.08 16.60
N LYS A 39 1.12 4.57 15.67
CA LYS A 39 -0.20 5.13 15.41
C LYS A 39 -1.21 4.80 16.49
N LEU A 40 -1.16 3.60 17.07
CA LEU A 40 -1.99 3.23 18.22
C LEU A 40 -1.68 4.12 19.43
N ASP A 41 -0.40 4.44 19.67
CA ASP A 41 0.03 5.38 20.70
C ASP A 41 -0.54 6.80 20.46
N LEU A 42 -0.52 7.25 19.20
CA LEU A 42 -1.11 8.52 18.80
C LEU A 42 -2.63 8.54 19.01
N LEU A 43 -3.35 7.47 18.66
CA LEU A 43 -4.78 7.34 18.91
C LEU A 43 -5.09 7.37 20.42
N GLU A 44 -4.33 6.66 21.23
CA GLU A 44 -4.49 6.64 22.69
C GLU A 44 -4.21 8.02 23.32
N ALA A 45 -3.21 8.75 22.81
CA ALA A 45 -2.96 10.14 23.20
C ALA A 45 -4.12 11.06 22.80
N ALA A 46 -4.59 10.97 21.55
CA ALA A 46 -5.70 11.77 21.05
C ALA A 46 -7.01 11.49 21.79
N LEU A 47 -7.28 10.24 22.19
CA LEU A 47 -8.44 9.88 23.01
C LEU A 47 -8.43 10.63 24.36
N ARG A 48 -7.27 10.89 24.95
CA ARG A 48 -7.16 11.63 26.23
C ARG A 48 -7.50 13.12 26.09
N MET A 49 -7.37 13.68 24.88
CA MET A 49 -7.70 15.07 24.58
C MET A 49 -9.22 15.30 24.41
N GLY A 50 -10.01 14.22 24.29
CA GLY A 50 -11.47 14.33 24.16
C GLY A 50 -11.89 14.85 22.79
N ASP A 51 -12.98 15.61 22.75
CA ASP A 51 -13.67 15.98 21.51
C ASP A 51 -12.84 16.90 20.60
N GLU A 52 -11.88 17.66 21.16
CA GLU A 52 -10.96 18.51 20.39
C GLU A 52 -10.08 17.73 19.40
N ALA A 53 -9.83 16.44 19.67
CA ALA A 53 -9.03 15.59 18.82
C ALA A 53 -9.84 14.80 17.78
N TRP A 54 -11.13 15.10 17.60
CA TRP A 54 -12.02 14.37 16.69
C TRP A 54 -11.41 14.15 15.30
N TYR A 55 -10.92 15.22 14.66
CA TYR A 55 -10.34 15.15 13.32
C TYR A 55 -9.05 14.33 13.30
N VAL A 56 -8.21 14.46 14.33
CA VAL A 56 -6.98 13.66 14.45
C VAL A 56 -7.32 12.17 14.59
N LEU A 57 -8.26 11.83 15.47
CA LEU A 57 -8.73 10.46 15.66
C LEU A 57 -9.27 9.87 14.36
N ARG A 58 -10.10 10.63 13.65
CA ARG A 58 -10.63 10.25 12.34
C ARG A 58 -9.50 9.98 11.35
N GLU A 59 -8.65 10.96 11.07
CA GLU A 59 -7.58 10.81 10.07
C GLU A 59 -6.63 9.65 10.38
N VAL A 60 -6.28 9.47 11.65
CA VAL A 60 -5.40 8.38 12.08
C VAL A 60 -6.10 7.02 11.94
N CYS A 61 -7.39 6.89 12.27
CA CYS A 61 -8.14 5.65 12.07
C CYS A 61 -8.27 5.26 10.59
N PHE A 62 -8.51 6.25 9.73
CA PHE A 62 -8.54 6.04 8.28
C PHE A 62 -7.19 5.58 7.75
N THR A 63 -6.10 6.24 8.18
CA THR A 63 -4.73 5.85 7.81
C THR A 63 -4.39 4.44 8.31
N LEU A 64 -4.75 4.13 9.57
CA LEU A 64 -4.51 2.82 10.19
C LEU A 64 -5.22 1.71 9.42
N SER A 65 -6.45 1.96 8.94
CA SER A 65 -7.22 0.99 8.16
C SER A 65 -6.54 0.58 6.85
N ARG A 66 -5.83 1.52 6.20
CA ARG A 66 -5.04 1.23 5.01
C ARG A 66 -3.83 0.38 5.36
N GLN A 67 -3.03 0.87 6.30
CA GLN A 67 -1.78 0.21 6.67
C GLN A 67 -1.98 -1.19 7.23
N LEU A 68 -3.04 -1.41 8.01
CA LEU A 68 -3.37 -2.73 8.54
C LEU A 68 -3.73 -3.70 7.41
N ARG A 69 -4.48 -3.26 6.39
CA ARG A 69 -4.81 -4.11 5.25
C ARG A 69 -3.58 -4.51 4.45
N ASP A 70 -2.69 -3.57 4.19
CA ASP A 70 -1.46 -3.84 3.45
C ASP A 70 -0.53 -4.77 4.23
N HIS A 71 -0.49 -4.58 5.55
CA HIS A 71 0.24 -5.43 6.47
C HIS A 71 -0.32 -6.87 6.48
N ILE A 72 -1.63 -7.04 6.69
CA ILE A 72 -2.33 -8.34 6.64
C ILE A 72 -2.09 -9.03 5.30
N ARG A 73 -2.14 -8.30 4.18
CA ARG A 73 -1.86 -8.88 2.84
C ARG A 73 -0.44 -9.43 2.74
N ARG A 74 0.55 -8.72 3.28
CA ARG A 74 1.95 -9.19 3.31
C ARG A 74 2.11 -10.40 4.21
N GLU A 75 1.37 -10.42 5.32
CA GLU A 75 1.36 -11.57 6.23
C GLU A 75 0.69 -12.79 5.61
N ASP A 76 -0.49 -12.64 5.01
CA ASP A 76 -1.20 -13.71 4.30
C ASP A 76 -0.30 -14.37 3.23
N ALA A 77 0.53 -13.59 2.54
CA ALA A 77 1.50 -14.12 1.58
C ALA A 77 2.57 -15.00 2.26
N LEU A 78 3.03 -14.65 3.46
CA LEU A 78 3.98 -15.45 4.24
C LEU A 78 3.32 -16.67 4.88
N VAL A 79 2.11 -16.51 5.41
CA VAL A 79 1.27 -17.59 5.92
C VAL A 79 1.03 -18.63 4.83
N ALA A 80 0.68 -18.20 3.62
CA ALA A 80 0.52 -19.10 2.47
C ALA A 80 1.83 -19.82 2.11
N ALA A 81 2.96 -19.11 2.12
CA ALA A 81 4.28 -19.69 1.83
C ALA A 81 4.77 -20.67 2.90
N CYS A 82 4.27 -20.55 4.14
CA CYS A 82 4.66 -21.36 5.29
C CYS A 82 3.56 -22.33 5.74
N ARG A 83 2.46 -22.44 4.99
CA ARG A 83 1.23 -23.14 5.39
C ARG A 83 1.47 -24.55 5.91
N ASP A 84 2.32 -25.32 5.22
CA ASP A 84 2.60 -26.72 5.54
C ASP A 84 3.40 -26.89 6.83
N ALA A 85 4.07 -25.84 7.29
CA ALA A 85 4.84 -25.82 8.53
C ALA A 85 4.04 -25.30 9.73
N MET A 86 2.82 -24.79 9.52
CA MET A 86 2.00 -24.18 10.55
C MET A 86 1.01 -25.18 11.17
N ASN A 87 0.68 -24.98 12.45
CA ASN A 87 -0.40 -25.72 13.09
C ASN A 87 -1.75 -25.33 12.45
N PRO A 88 -2.58 -26.28 11.98
CA PRO A 88 -3.87 -25.98 11.35
C PRO A 88 -4.82 -25.15 12.21
N LYS A 89 -4.77 -25.33 13.54
CA LYS A 89 -5.58 -24.54 14.47
C LYS A 89 -5.12 -23.08 14.51
N ALA A 90 -3.82 -22.84 14.65
CA ALA A 90 -3.25 -21.50 14.65
C ALA A 90 -3.49 -20.79 13.29
N LEU A 91 -3.36 -21.53 12.19
CA LEU A 91 -3.68 -21.02 10.86
C LEU A 91 -5.15 -20.58 10.74
N ALA A 92 -6.08 -21.35 11.31
CA ALA A 92 -7.50 -20.99 11.29
C ALA A 92 -7.79 -19.76 12.15
N GLU A 93 -7.14 -19.60 13.30
CA GLU A 93 -7.24 -18.43 14.16
C GLU A 93 -6.75 -17.17 13.45
N VAL A 94 -5.55 -17.21 12.85
CA VAL A 94 -4.97 -16.10 12.08
C VAL A 94 -5.87 -15.67 10.92
N VAL A 95 -6.41 -16.62 10.15
CA VAL A 95 -7.31 -16.30 9.02
C VAL A 95 -8.61 -15.62 9.49
N VAL A 96 -9.13 -15.99 10.66
CA VAL A 96 -10.31 -15.33 11.24
C VAL A 96 -9.96 -13.92 11.69
N GLU A 97 -8.85 -13.75 12.41
CA GLU A 97 -8.39 -12.44 12.88
C GLU A 97 -8.13 -11.47 11.72
N HIS A 98 -7.40 -11.91 10.68
CA HIS A 98 -7.13 -11.12 9.47
C HIS A 98 -8.40 -10.68 8.72
N ARG A 99 -9.51 -11.42 8.86
CA ARG A 99 -10.80 -11.04 8.30
C ARG A 99 -11.53 -10.02 9.17
N ASP A 100 -11.49 -10.20 10.48
CA ASP A 100 -12.29 -9.46 11.44
C ASP A 100 -11.68 -8.09 11.77
N GLU A 101 -10.36 -7.96 11.85
CA GLU A 101 -9.70 -6.70 12.20
C GLU A 101 -9.97 -5.57 11.19
N PRO A 102 -9.87 -5.78 9.86
CA PRO A 102 -10.29 -4.77 8.89
C PRO A 102 -11.79 -4.48 8.93
N ALA A 103 -12.62 -5.42 9.37
CA ALA A 103 -14.06 -5.20 9.53
C ALA A 103 -14.36 -4.27 10.72
N HIS A 104 -13.69 -4.47 11.85
CA HIS A 104 -13.80 -3.60 13.03
C HIS A 104 -13.36 -2.17 12.72
N LEU A 105 -12.23 -1.98 12.05
CA LEU A 105 -11.77 -0.64 11.64
C LEU A 105 -12.73 0.03 10.65
N ARG A 106 -13.32 -0.73 9.71
CA ARG A 106 -14.37 -0.19 8.83
C ARG A 106 -15.61 0.23 9.59
N ALA A 107 -16.04 -0.54 10.60
CA ALA A 107 -17.17 -0.17 11.44
C ALA A 107 -16.88 1.14 12.21
N LEU A 108 -15.68 1.28 12.78
CA LEU A 108 -15.23 2.50 13.45
C LEU A 108 -15.19 3.71 12.51
N ASN A 109 -14.66 3.56 11.30
CA ASN A 109 -14.65 4.65 10.32
C ASN A 109 -16.06 5.10 9.93
N ARG A 110 -17.03 4.17 9.87
CA ARG A 110 -18.45 4.53 9.65
C ARG A 110 -19.00 5.37 10.80
N LEU A 111 -18.65 5.06 12.05
CA LEU A 111 -19.06 5.89 13.19
C LEU A 111 -18.54 7.33 13.06
N PHE A 112 -17.29 7.52 12.61
CA PHE A 112 -16.76 8.87 12.35
C PHE A 112 -17.49 9.62 11.25
N VAL A 113 -17.97 8.94 10.21
CA VAL A 113 -18.71 9.56 9.10
C VAL A 113 -20.16 9.86 9.48
N SER A 114 -20.78 8.96 10.25
CA SER A 114 -22.19 9.03 10.61
C SER A 114 -22.47 9.83 11.88
N SER A 115 -21.44 10.32 12.58
CA SER A 115 -21.62 11.05 13.84
C SER A 115 -21.79 12.56 13.62
N PRO A 116 -22.99 13.12 13.82
CA PRO A 116 -23.23 14.55 13.64
C PRO A 116 -22.68 15.39 14.80
N SER A 117 -22.50 14.80 15.98
CA SER A 117 -22.05 15.52 17.19
C SER A 117 -20.54 15.65 17.30
N GLN A 118 -19.78 14.93 16.46
CA GLN A 118 -18.31 14.86 16.53
C GLN A 118 -17.77 14.58 17.94
N SER A 119 -18.56 13.87 18.74
CA SER A 119 -18.20 13.58 20.13
C SER A 119 -17.47 12.25 20.22
N VAL A 120 -16.32 12.23 20.87
CA VAL A 120 -15.50 11.04 21.08
C VAL A 120 -16.16 10.07 22.07
N GLY A 121 -17.11 10.53 22.90
CA GLY A 121 -17.72 9.75 23.97
C GLY A 121 -18.27 8.38 23.55
N HIS A 122 -18.98 8.31 22.43
CA HIS A 122 -19.59 7.06 21.94
C HIS A 122 -18.64 6.17 21.13
N ILE A 123 -17.53 6.72 20.62
CA ILE A 123 -16.52 5.97 19.84
C ILE A 123 -15.39 5.45 20.74
N ARG A 124 -15.12 6.15 21.86
CA ARG A 124 -14.04 5.84 22.80
C ARG A 124 -13.97 4.38 23.25
N PRO A 125 -15.07 3.70 23.62
CA PRO A 125 -14.97 2.29 24.04
C PRO A 125 -14.47 1.41 22.89
N ALA A 126 -15.05 1.56 21.70
CA ALA A 126 -14.70 0.75 20.54
C ALA A 126 -13.25 1.02 20.06
N LEU A 127 -12.78 2.27 20.11
CA LEU A 127 -11.38 2.58 19.81
C LEU A 127 -10.41 2.00 20.83
N THR A 128 -10.73 2.09 22.12
CA THR A 128 -9.90 1.52 23.19
C THR A 128 -9.77 0.00 23.01
N GLU A 129 -10.88 -0.67 22.72
CA GLU A 129 -10.91 -2.11 22.47
C GLU A 129 -10.06 -2.49 21.24
N MET A 130 -10.24 -1.78 20.12
CA MET A 130 -9.46 -2.00 18.90
C MET A 130 -7.96 -1.76 19.12
N ILE A 131 -7.56 -0.70 19.83
CA ILE A 131 -6.15 -0.44 20.17
C ILE A 131 -5.57 -1.61 20.97
N GLY A 132 -6.31 -2.09 21.98
CA GLY A 132 -5.89 -3.22 22.81
C GLY A 132 -5.80 -4.53 22.02
N GLY A 133 -6.75 -4.78 21.12
CA GLY A 133 -6.78 -5.94 20.23
C GLY A 133 -5.57 -6.00 19.30
N LEU A 134 -5.35 -4.94 18.52
CA LEU A 134 -4.25 -4.87 17.55
C LEU A 134 -2.87 -4.98 18.22
N ARG A 135 -2.70 -4.38 19.41
CA ARG A 135 -1.44 -4.53 20.18
C ARG A 135 -1.20 -5.98 20.61
N ARG A 136 -2.25 -6.69 20.99
CA ARG A 136 -2.17 -8.09 21.40
C ARG A 136 -1.84 -8.98 20.21
N HIS A 137 -2.55 -8.82 19.10
CA HIS A 137 -2.37 -9.58 17.86
C HIS A 137 -0.93 -9.46 17.35
N MET A 138 -0.44 -8.23 17.12
CA MET A 138 0.96 -8.00 16.73
C MET A 138 1.98 -8.61 17.71
N GLY A 139 1.65 -8.66 19.01
CA GLY A 139 2.50 -9.28 20.02
C GLY A 139 2.46 -10.81 19.99
N GLU A 140 1.34 -11.41 19.59
CA GLU A 140 1.17 -12.85 19.41
C GLU A 140 1.89 -13.31 18.15
N GLU A 141 1.74 -12.61 17.04
CA GLU A 141 2.46 -12.89 15.79
C GLU A 141 3.97 -12.84 15.97
N GLU A 142 4.49 -11.80 16.64
CA GLU A 142 5.93 -11.65 16.89
C GLU A 142 6.50 -12.79 17.75
N ARG A 143 5.71 -13.32 18.69
CA ARG A 143 6.15 -14.41 19.58
C ARG A 143 6.01 -15.78 18.95
N GLU A 144 4.93 -16.00 18.19
CA GLU A 144 4.53 -17.34 17.76
C GLU A 144 4.74 -17.55 16.25
N LEU A 145 4.35 -16.58 15.40
CA LEU A 145 4.37 -16.73 13.94
C LEU A 145 5.72 -16.36 13.33
N PHE A 146 6.32 -15.25 13.75
CA PHE A 146 7.57 -14.77 13.16
C PHE A 146 8.71 -15.79 13.27
N PRO A 147 8.90 -16.50 14.40
CA PRO A 147 9.90 -17.57 14.48
C PRO A 147 9.66 -18.72 13.50
N ILE A 148 8.39 -19.01 13.15
CA ILE A 148 8.05 -20.02 12.15
C ILE A 148 8.45 -19.51 10.76
N PHE A 149 8.09 -18.28 10.42
CA PHE A 149 8.47 -17.66 9.14
C PHE A 149 9.99 -17.63 8.97
N GLU A 150 10.73 -17.19 9.99
CA GLU A 150 12.20 -17.14 9.93
C GLU A 150 12.82 -18.51 9.76
N ARG A 151 12.29 -19.53 10.45
CA ARG A 151 12.78 -20.91 10.31
C ARG A 151 12.54 -21.45 8.90
N VAL A 152 11.33 -21.30 8.36
CA VAL A 152 10.96 -21.84 7.05
C VAL A 152 11.69 -21.09 5.93
N LEU A 153 11.77 -19.76 6.03
CA LEU A 153 12.45 -18.93 5.03
C LEU A 153 13.97 -19.06 5.11
N GLY A 154 14.54 -19.26 6.30
CA GLY A 154 15.97 -19.49 6.50
C GLY A 154 16.44 -20.90 6.13
N GLN A 155 15.52 -21.88 6.08
CA GLN A 155 15.79 -23.26 5.62
C GLN A 155 15.64 -23.43 4.11
N LYS A 156 14.97 -22.50 3.41
CA LYS A 156 15.06 -22.41 1.96
C LYS A 156 16.46 -21.92 1.62
N GLU A 157 17.29 -22.78 1.03
CA GLU A 157 18.44 -22.30 0.25
C GLU A 157 17.97 -21.17 -0.68
N PRO A 158 18.80 -20.15 -0.95
CA PRO A 158 18.43 -19.07 -1.85
C PRO A 158 18.02 -19.71 -3.18
N SER A 159 16.71 -19.84 -3.37
CA SER A 159 16.17 -20.25 -4.65
C SER A 159 16.65 -19.19 -5.64
N PRO A 160 17.11 -19.60 -6.84
CA PRO A 160 17.42 -18.63 -7.87
C PRO A 160 16.21 -17.68 -7.97
N PRO A 161 16.46 -16.36 -8.04
CA PRO A 161 15.39 -15.38 -7.91
C PRO A 161 14.24 -15.80 -8.79
N ALA A 162 13.08 -16.03 -8.18
CA ALA A 162 11.84 -16.20 -8.92
C ALA A 162 11.82 -15.08 -9.95
N ALA A 163 11.68 -15.44 -11.23
CA ALA A 163 11.75 -14.49 -12.33
C ALA A 163 10.95 -13.26 -11.93
N ALA A 164 11.64 -12.12 -11.84
CA ALA A 164 11.04 -10.89 -11.34
C ALA A 164 9.69 -10.71 -12.03
N PRO A 165 8.60 -10.40 -11.31
CA PRO A 165 7.33 -10.09 -11.95
C PRO A 165 7.63 -9.07 -13.04
N ALA A 166 7.11 -9.33 -14.25
CA ALA A 166 7.39 -8.51 -15.42
C ALA A 166 7.31 -7.05 -15.01
N LYS A 167 8.41 -6.32 -15.19
CA LYS A 167 8.57 -4.96 -14.69
C LYS A 167 7.40 -4.13 -15.21
N ARG A 168 6.45 -3.82 -14.33
CA ARG A 168 5.33 -2.95 -14.68
C ARG A 168 5.86 -1.59 -15.07
N PHE A 169 5.18 -0.93 -16.00
CA PHE A 169 5.58 0.41 -16.43
C PHE A 169 5.32 1.45 -15.34
N PHE A 170 4.34 1.15 -14.47
CA PHE A 170 3.92 1.99 -13.36
C PHE A 170 4.14 1.27 -12.04
N ASP A 171 4.53 2.06 -11.04
CA ASP A 171 4.65 1.67 -9.63
C ASP A 171 3.59 2.45 -8.84
N GLU A 172 2.97 1.80 -7.86
CA GLU A 172 1.95 2.37 -6.97
C GLU A 172 2.43 3.64 -6.23
N THR A 173 3.74 3.78 -6.04
CA THR A 173 4.39 4.95 -5.40
C THR A 173 4.61 6.13 -6.35
N MET A 174 4.33 5.99 -7.65
CA MET A 174 4.44 7.09 -8.61
C MET A 174 3.31 8.10 -8.39
N THR A 175 3.63 9.39 -8.52
CA THR A 175 2.63 10.46 -8.41
C THR A 175 1.89 10.66 -9.72
N VAL A 176 0.63 11.13 -9.64
CA VAL A 176 -0.21 11.39 -10.82
C VAL A 176 0.46 12.38 -11.78
N ASN A 177 1.09 13.45 -11.30
CA ASN A 177 1.79 14.41 -12.16
C ASN A 177 3.00 13.80 -12.85
N ARG A 178 3.76 12.95 -12.15
CA ARG A 178 4.90 12.26 -12.75
C ARG A 178 4.45 11.39 -13.91
N ILE A 179 3.36 10.64 -13.72
CA ILE A 179 2.79 9.77 -14.76
C ILE A 179 2.25 10.59 -15.93
N VAL A 180 1.52 11.67 -15.68
CA VAL A 180 0.98 12.52 -16.77
C VAL A 180 2.09 13.24 -17.55
N GLN A 181 3.24 13.53 -16.92
CA GLN A 181 4.40 14.09 -17.59
C GLN A 181 5.15 13.06 -18.43
N GLU A 182 5.37 11.86 -17.89
CA GLU A 182 6.09 10.79 -18.57
C GLU A 182 5.21 10.09 -19.65
N PHE A 183 3.89 10.06 -19.46
CA PHE A 183 2.89 9.38 -20.29
C PHE A 183 1.62 10.25 -20.43
N PRO A 184 1.61 11.28 -21.29
CA PRO A 184 0.48 12.21 -21.42
C PRO A 184 -0.88 11.55 -21.71
N GLU A 185 -0.89 10.40 -22.38
CA GLU A 185 -2.07 9.58 -22.68
C GLU A 185 -2.75 9.01 -21.43
N ALA A 186 -2.01 8.79 -20.34
CA ALA A 186 -2.53 8.34 -19.06
C ALA A 186 -3.52 9.35 -18.45
N ARG A 187 -3.46 10.63 -18.86
CA ARG A 187 -4.40 11.68 -18.43
C ARG A 187 -5.86 11.27 -18.66
N ARG A 188 -6.17 10.60 -19.78
CA ARG A 188 -7.53 10.16 -20.12
C ARG A 188 -8.05 9.08 -19.18
N VAL A 189 -7.16 8.29 -18.58
CA VAL A 189 -7.52 7.28 -17.57
C VAL A 189 -7.94 7.99 -16.29
N PHE A 190 -7.13 8.95 -15.83
CA PHE A 190 -7.46 9.75 -14.64
C PHE A 190 -8.76 10.54 -14.81
N GLU A 191 -8.98 11.19 -15.95
CA GLU A 191 -10.22 11.93 -16.25
C GLU A 191 -11.46 11.01 -16.24
N ARG A 192 -11.36 9.80 -16.81
CA ARG A 192 -12.45 8.82 -16.83
C ARG A 192 -12.79 8.28 -15.44
N LEU A 193 -11.77 8.18 -14.58
CA LEU A 193 -11.92 7.76 -13.18
C LEU A 193 -12.24 8.94 -12.26
N PHE A 194 -12.56 10.12 -12.82
CA PHE A 194 -12.88 11.35 -12.09
C PHE A 194 -11.77 11.83 -11.13
N ILE A 195 -10.53 11.44 -11.39
CA ILE A 195 -9.35 11.87 -10.63
C ILE A 195 -8.97 13.28 -11.08
N ASN A 196 -8.94 14.23 -10.13
CA ASN A 196 -8.67 15.63 -10.40
C ASN A 196 -7.16 15.87 -10.41
N VAL A 197 -6.52 15.70 -11.57
CA VAL A 197 -5.07 15.83 -11.75
C VAL A 197 -4.51 17.16 -11.16
N PRO A 198 -5.10 18.34 -11.37
CA PRO A 198 -4.66 19.58 -10.70
C PRO A 198 -4.65 19.53 -9.17
N ALA A 199 -5.60 18.85 -8.54
CA ALA A 199 -5.73 18.77 -7.08
C ALA A 199 -4.98 17.58 -6.47
N GLU A 200 -4.80 16.50 -7.23
CA GLU A 200 -4.28 15.21 -6.77
C GLU A 200 -2.93 14.86 -7.42
N GLY A 201 -2.33 15.78 -8.17
CA GLY A 201 -1.12 15.57 -8.96
C GLY A 201 0.12 15.19 -8.15
N CYS A 202 0.21 15.62 -6.90
CA CYS A 202 1.31 15.25 -5.99
C CYS A 202 1.05 13.97 -5.19
N THR A 203 -0.12 13.37 -5.35
CA THR A 203 -0.55 12.16 -4.65
C THR A 203 -0.09 10.92 -5.41
N CYS A 204 0.35 9.89 -4.69
CA CYS A 204 0.75 8.60 -5.25
C CYS A 204 -0.46 7.81 -5.76
N LEU A 205 -0.25 6.90 -6.71
CA LEU A 205 -1.32 6.11 -7.33
C LEU A 205 -2.10 5.24 -6.33
N ASP A 206 -1.43 4.68 -5.33
CA ASP A 206 -2.08 3.91 -4.26
C ASP A 206 -3.11 4.74 -3.50
N GLU A 207 -2.74 5.97 -3.14
CA GLU A 207 -3.58 6.89 -2.39
C GLU A 207 -4.70 7.48 -3.25
N VAL A 208 -4.44 7.72 -4.55
CA VAL A 208 -5.48 8.14 -5.50
C VAL A 208 -6.47 7.01 -5.78
N ALA A 209 -6.02 5.80 -6.05
CA ALA A 209 -6.90 4.64 -6.24
C ALA A 209 -7.84 4.49 -5.05
N TRP A 210 -7.29 4.58 -3.83
CA TRP A 210 -8.06 4.49 -2.60
C TRP A 210 -9.12 5.60 -2.44
N ARG A 211 -8.77 6.88 -2.67
CA ARG A 211 -9.72 8.00 -2.55
C ARG A 211 -10.92 7.86 -3.48
N HIS A 212 -10.71 7.22 -4.63
CA HIS A 212 -11.72 6.99 -5.65
C HIS A 212 -12.37 5.60 -5.55
N GLY A 213 -12.07 4.83 -4.49
CA GLY A 213 -12.68 3.53 -4.23
C GLY A 213 -12.27 2.43 -5.21
N LEU A 214 -11.08 2.56 -5.82
CA LEU A 214 -10.50 1.62 -6.77
C LEU A 214 -9.40 0.79 -6.08
N GLU A 215 -9.21 -0.43 -6.55
CA GLU A 215 -8.00 -1.18 -6.20
C GLU A 215 -6.82 -0.63 -7.01
N VAL A 216 -5.65 -0.51 -6.37
CA VAL A 216 -4.45 0.05 -7.04
C VAL A 216 -4.04 -0.76 -8.26
N GLU A 217 -4.25 -2.08 -8.20
CA GLU A 217 -4.04 -3.01 -9.32
C GLU A 217 -4.91 -2.67 -10.53
N GLU A 218 -6.19 -2.32 -10.32
CA GLU A 218 -7.12 -1.94 -11.39
C GLU A 218 -6.71 -0.61 -12.03
N LEU A 219 -6.23 0.33 -11.22
CA LEU A 219 -5.70 1.60 -11.71
C LEU A 219 -4.42 1.41 -12.52
N LEU A 220 -3.47 0.61 -12.02
CA LEU A 220 -2.22 0.29 -12.69
C LEU A 220 -2.47 -0.42 -14.02
N ASP A 221 -3.36 -1.41 -14.05
CA ASP A 221 -3.71 -2.14 -15.28
C ASP A 221 -4.42 -1.22 -16.30
N ALA A 222 -5.28 -0.31 -15.85
CA ALA A 222 -5.93 0.67 -16.71
C ALA A 222 -4.94 1.68 -17.32
N LEU A 223 -3.94 2.12 -16.54
CA LEU A 223 -2.86 2.98 -17.01
C LEU A 223 -1.98 2.25 -18.02
N GLU A 224 -1.57 1.01 -17.74
CA GLU A 224 -0.79 0.21 -18.66
C GLU A 224 -1.53 -0.08 -19.97
N ALA A 225 -2.82 -0.39 -19.90
CA ALA A 225 -3.64 -0.63 -21.09
C ALA A 225 -3.72 0.62 -21.98
N ALA A 226 -3.88 1.81 -21.39
CA ALA A 226 -3.90 3.06 -22.13
C ALA A 226 -2.56 3.35 -22.83
N THR A 227 -1.44 3.18 -22.11
CA THR A 227 -0.09 3.37 -22.67
C THR A 227 0.20 2.35 -23.78
N LYS A 228 -0.09 1.06 -23.57
CA LYS A 228 0.09 0.00 -24.58
C LYS A 228 -0.76 0.22 -25.83
N SER A 229 -1.97 0.75 -25.70
CA SER A 229 -2.85 1.05 -26.83
C SER A 229 -2.32 2.17 -27.76
N CYS A 230 -1.38 2.99 -27.29
CA CYS A 230 -0.77 4.07 -28.05
C CYS A 230 0.53 3.66 -28.77
N PHE A 231 1.15 2.55 -28.34
CA PHE A 231 2.36 1.97 -28.97
C PHE A 231 2.06 1.02 -30.15
N CYS A 232 0.80 0.85 -30.55
CA CYS A 232 0.51 0.25 -31.84
C CYS A 232 0.92 1.24 -32.94
N PRO A 233 1.92 0.93 -33.79
CA PRO A 233 2.13 1.73 -34.98
C PRO A 233 0.85 1.61 -35.79
N THR A 234 0.17 2.74 -35.99
CA THR A 234 -0.81 2.90 -37.07
C THR A 234 -0.12 2.44 -38.33
N GLY A 235 -0.47 1.22 -38.77
CA GLY A 235 -0.12 0.72 -40.08
C GLY A 235 -0.49 1.79 -41.10
N GLU A 236 0.49 2.16 -41.90
CA GLU A 236 0.40 3.21 -42.90
C GLU A 236 -0.89 3.06 -43.73
N PRO A 237 -1.59 4.16 -44.05
CA PRO A 237 -2.59 4.12 -45.08
C PRO A 237 -1.87 3.85 -46.42
N SER A 238 -1.97 2.62 -46.91
CA SER A 238 -1.62 2.26 -48.29
C SER A 238 -2.51 3.06 -49.25
N ALA A 239 -2.05 4.25 -49.60
CA ALA A 239 -2.60 5.04 -50.69
C ALA A 239 -1.98 4.59 -52.01
N ARG A 240 -2.86 4.09 -52.90
CA ARG A 240 -2.76 4.05 -54.38
C ARG A 240 -1.78 3.01 -54.95
N ASP A 241 -2.10 2.28 -56.03
CA ASP A 241 -2.68 2.77 -57.28
C ASP A 241 -3.55 1.72 -58.02
N ASP A 242 -4.50 2.26 -58.77
CA ASP A 242 -5.25 1.62 -59.84
C ASP A 242 -4.34 1.08 -60.96
N SER A 243 -4.65 -0.10 -61.50
CA SER A 243 -4.53 -0.34 -62.95
C SER A 243 -5.39 -1.52 -63.40
N MET A 244 -6.38 -1.18 -64.23
CA MET A 244 -7.04 -2.06 -65.21
C MET A 244 -6.05 -2.97 -65.95
N ALA A 245 -6.44 -4.22 -66.22
CA ALA A 245 -6.58 -4.77 -67.59
C ALA A 245 -6.98 -6.27 -67.61
N ALA A 246 -8.18 -6.51 -68.15
CA ALA A 246 -8.52 -7.50 -69.18
C ALA A 246 -8.34 -9.03 -68.98
N ALA A 247 -9.43 -9.72 -69.38
CA ALA A 247 -9.52 -11.04 -70.02
C ALA A 247 -9.66 -12.29 -69.12
N ARG A 248 -10.90 -12.71 -68.87
CA ARG A 248 -11.58 -13.77 -69.64
C ARG A 248 -13.07 -13.83 -69.30
#